data_AF-A0A9X5RQ74-F1
#
_entry.id   AF-A0A9X5RQ74-F1
#
_cell.length_a   1.000
_cell.length_b   1.000
_cell.length_c   1.000
_cell.angle_alpha   90.00
_cell.angle_beta   90.00
_cell.angle_gamma   90.00
#
_symmetry.space_group_name_H-M   'P 1'
#
loop_
_entity.id
_entity.type
_entity.pdbx_description
1 polymer ?
#
loop_
_entity_poly.entity_id
_entity_poly.type
_entity_poly.pdbx_seq_one_letter_code
_entity_poly.pdbx_strand_id
1 'polypeptide(L)'
;MEQMNRHLNMSLIQLFLLILNQFLFSAMFPLLPWFIEEDVAGFGVLITSTLLMFIGMKMMDLNDNNNYLITKIRQSIPFITSIFSCGIMIMKITDLSTIVALVFNFVMVIITLVFLLRDLSKLNN
;
A
#
# COMPACT_ATOMS: atom_id res chain seq x y z
N MET A 1 -0.06 4.59 25.42
CA MET A 1 -1.12 3.83 24.71
C MET A 1 -1.68 4.58 23.51
N GLU A 2 -2.01 5.86 23.62
CA GLU A 2 -2.62 6.64 22.52
C GLU A 2 -1.77 6.70 21.23
N GLN A 3 -0.46 6.89 21.33
CA GLN A 3 0.43 6.93 20.17
C GLN A 3 0.59 5.57 19.49
N MET A 4 0.65 4.47 20.26
CA MET A 4 0.69 3.10 19.73
C MET A 4 -0.58 2.77 18.94
N ASN A 5 -1.76 3.22 19.43
CA ASN A 5 -3.02 3.12 18.69
C ASN A 5 -2.99 3.93 17.39
N ARG A 6 -2.39 5.12 17.38
CA ARG A 6 -2.23 5.91 16.14
C ARG A 6 -1.34 5.19 15.13
N HIS A 7 -0.24 4.56 15.54
CA HIS A 7 0.63 3.79 14.65
C HIS A 7 -0.04 2.53 14.09
N LEU A 8 -0.81 1.81 14.92
CA LEU A 8 -1.61 0.66 14.49
C LEU A 8 -2.66 1.09 13.47
N ASN A 9 -3.36 2.19 13.74
CA ASN A 9 -4.37 2.73 12.84
C ASN A 9 -3.76 3.13 11.49
N MET A 10 -2.62 3.82 11.48
CA MET A 10 -1.90 4.15 10.24
C MET A 10 -1.49 2.90 9.44
N SER A 11 -1.05 1.84 10.13
CA SER A 11 -0.64 0.59 9.48
C SER A 11 -1.83 -0.19 8.92
N LEU A 12 -2.99 -0.13 9.58
CA LEU A 12 -4.25 -0.66 9.07
C LEU A 12 -4.72 0.11 7.83
N ILE A 13 -4.65 1.44 7.86
CA ILE A 13 -5.01 2.27 6.70
C ILE A 13 -4.05 1.99 5.54
N GLN A 14 -2.74 1.85 5.79
CA GLN A 14 -1.78 1.42 4.77
C GLN A 14 -2.17 0.07 4.16
N LEU A 15 -2.47 -0.94 4.99
CA LEU A 15 -2.88 -2.26 4.51
C LEU A 15 -4.15 -2.16 3.66
N PHE A 16 -5.14 -1.39 4.10
CA PHE A 16 -6.36 -1.15 3.36
C PHE A 16 -6.09 -0.50 1.99
N LEU A 17 -5.24 0.52 1.93
CA LEU A 17 -4.87 1.16 0.66
C LEU A 17 -4.10 0.21 -0.27
N LEU A 18 -3.23 -0.66 0.26
CA LEU A 18 -2.52 -1.65 -0.55
C LEU A 18 -3.50 -2.66 -1.18
N ILE A 19 -4.47 -3.15 -0.39
CA ILE A 19 -5.52 -4.06 -0.87
C ILE A 19 -6.40 -3.35 -1.91
N LEU A 20 -6.78 -2.09 -1.68
CA LEU A 20 -7.55 -1.31 -2.64
C LEU A 20 -6.77 -1.10 -3.94
N ASN A 21 -5.48 -0.76 -3.85
CA ASN A 21 -4.60 -0.63 -5.02
C ASN A 21 -4.47 -1.95 -5.79
N GLN A 22 -4.40 -3.08 -5.08
CA GLN A 22 -4.40 -4.42 -5.69
C GLN A 22 -5.69 -4.71 -6.45
N PHE A 23 -6.82 -4.35 -5.84
CA PHE A 23 -8.13 -4.51 -6.46
C PHE A 23 -8.24 -3.69 -7.76
N LEU A 24 -7.72 -2.46 -7.76
CA LEU A 24 -7.74 -1.59 -8.93
C LEU A 24 -6.84 -2.10 -10.06
N PHE A 25 -5.64 -2.61 -9.76
CA PHE A 25 -4.83 -3.29 -10.78
C PHE A 25 -5.50 -4.56 -11.31
N SER A 26 -6.25 -5.27 -10.47
CA SER A 26 -7.03 -6.44 -10.89
C SER A 26 -8.15 -6.05 -11.84
N ALA A 27 -8.78 -4.89 -11.62
CA ALA A 27 -9.82 -4.34 -12.48
C ALA A 27 -9.35 -3.99 -13.90
N MET A 28 -8.05 -3.71 -14.07
CA MET A 28 -7.45 -3.47 -15.38
C MET A 28 -7.09 -4.75 -16.13
N PHE A 29 -7.23 -5.93 -15.50
CA PHE A 29 -6.88 -7.18 -16.16
C PHE A 29 -8.11 -7.71 -16.92
N PRO A 30 -8.04 -7.85 -18.27
CA PRO A 30 -9.22 -8.10 -19.12
C PRO A 30 -9.91 -9.46 -18.89
N LEU A 31 -9.26 -10.37 -18.15
CA LEU A 31 -9.78 -11.70 -17.84
C LEU A 31 -10.67 -11.77 -16.61
N LEU A 32 -10.67 -10.74 -15.75
CA LEU A 32 -11.56 -10.72 -14.59
C LEU A 32 -12.81 -9.88 -14.90
N PRO A 33 -14.02 -10.40 -14.65
CA PRO A 33 -15.27 -9.68 -14.93
C PRO A 33 -15.49 -8.61 -13.85
N TRP A 34 -14.79 -7.49 -13.97
CA TRP A 34 -14.95 -6.36 -13.07
C TRP A 34 -15.96 -5.36 -13.62
N PHE A 35 -16.68 -4.72 -12.70
CA PHE A 35 -17.71 -3.72 -13.02
C PHE A 35 -17.10 -2.35 -13.40
N ILE A 36 -15.80 -2.17 -13.19
CA ILE A 36 -15.10 -0.88 -13.32
C ILE A 36 -14.34 -0.89 -14.65
N GLU A 37 -14.52 0.15 -15.46
CA GLU A 37 -13.77 0.35 -16.71
C GLU A 37 -12.26 0.57 -16.42
N GLU A 38 -11.41 0.14 -17.36
CA GLU A 38 -9.95 0.20 -17.21
C GLU A 38 -9.43 1.61 -16.89
N ASP A 39 -9.97 2.64 -17.54
CA ASP A 39 -9.60 4.05 -17.31
C ASP A 39 -9.98 4.49 -15.89
N VAL A 40 -11.16 4.12 -15.42
CA VAL A 40 -11.63 4.44 -14.05
C VAL A 40 -10.77 3.74 -13.01
N ALA A 41 -10.39 2.48 -13.26
CA ALA A 41 -9.43 1.77 -12.43
C ALA A 41 -8.07 2.49 -12.40
N GLY A 42 -7.62 3.04 -13.54
CA GLY A 42 -6.42 3.86 -13.70
C GLY A 42 -6.41 5.09 -12.81
N PHE A 43 -7.48 5.87 -12.85
CA PHE A 43 -7.64 7.01 -11.96
C PHE A 43 -7.65 6.57 -10.49
N GLY A 44 -8.28 5.44 -10.18
CA GLY A 44 -8.24 4.85 -8.84
C GLY A 44 -6.81 4.54 -8.37
N VAL A 45 -5.97 3.96 -9.24
CA VAL A 45 -4.55 3.66 -8.92
C VAL A 45 -3.79 4.95 -8.61
N LEU A 46 -4.02 6.03 -9.36
CA LEU A 46 -3.37 7.32 -9.09
C LEU A 46 -3.78 7.92 -7.74
N ILE A 47 -5.08 7.86 -7.41
CA ILE A 47 -5.61 8.33 -6.13
C ILE A 47 -5.01 7.52 -4.97
N THR A 48 -5.06 6.19 -5.05
CA THR A 48 -4.53 5.30 -4.01
C THR A 48 -3.02 5.43 -3.85
N SER A 49 -2.28 5.61 -4.95
CA SER A 49 -0.83 5.88 -4.92
C SER A 49 -0.50 7.19 -4.21
N THR A 50 -1.27 8.25 -4.47
CA THR A 50 -1.11 9.55 -3.80
C THR A 50 -1.40 9.44 -2.30
N LEU A 51 -2.48 8.73 -1.93
CA LEU A 51 -2.83 8.47 -0.53
C LEU A 51 -1.78 7.63 0.20
N LEU A 52 -1.23 6.60 -0.46
CA LEU A 52 -0.12 5.81 0.10
C LEU A 52 1.07 6.71 0.40
N MET A 53 1.42 7.62 -0.51
CA MET A 53 2.50 8.57 -0.33
C MET A 53 2.26 9.51 0.86
N PHE A 54 1.04 10.04 1.00
CA PHE A 54 0.65 10.89 2.13
C PHE A 54 0.74 10.15 3.48
N ILE A 55 0.29 8.89 3.52
CA ILE A 55 0.38 8.06 4.72
C ILE A 55 1.84 7.74 5.05
N GLY A 56 2.68 7.45 4.05
CA GLY A 56 4.12 7.27 4.23
C GLY A 56 4.76 8.48 4.91
N MET A 57 4.44 9.70 4.46
CA MET A 57 4.91 10.95 5.08
C MET A 57 4.43 11.06 6.54
N LYS A 58 3.14 10.80 6.79
CA LYS A 58 2.60 10.84 8.16
C LYS A 58 3.23 9.81 9.09
N MET A 59 3.57 8.62 8.59
CA MET A 59 4.29 7.62 9.39
C MET A 59 5.72 8.05 9.70
N MET A 60 6.37 8.77 8.78
CA MET A 60 7.71 9.33 8.98
C MET A 60 7.70 10.46 10.02
N ASP A 61 6.75 11.41 9.92
CA ASP A 61 6.56 12.48 10.90
C ASP A 61 6.31 11.94 12.32
N LEU A 62 5.54 10.86 12.44
CA LEU A 62 5.25 10.21 13.72
C LEU A 62 6.48 9.52 14.33
N ASN A 63 7.47 9.16 13.51
CA ASN A 63 8.68 8.46 13.93
C ASN A 63 9.81 9.41 14.33
N ASP A 64 9.97 10.56 13.66
CA ASP A 64 10.97 11.56 14.07
C ASP A 64 10.67 12.16 15.45
N ASN A 65 9.39 12.19 15.84
CA ASN A 65 8.97 12.69 17.15
C ASN A 65 9.10 11.67 18.29
N ASN A 66 9.44 10.41 17.98
CA ASN A 66 9.36 9.34 18.95
C ASN A 66 10.33 8.23 18.55
N ASN A 67 11.36 8.00 19.37
CA ASN A 67 12.37 6.93 19.27
C ASN A 67 11.83 5.48 19.20
N TYR A 68 10.57 5.27 18.82
CA TYR A 68 10.07 3.98 18.42
C TYR A 68 10.86 3.51 17.21
N LEU A 69 11.47 2.33 17.34
CA LEU A 69 12.10 1.56 16.27
C LEU A 69 11.04 1.09 15.25
N ILE A 70 10.29 1.99 14.63
CA ILE A 70 9.58 1.65 13.41
C ILE A 70 10.69 1.42 12.39
N THR A 71 10.93 0.13 12.17
CA THR A 71 11.93 -0.36 11.22
C THR A 71 11.76 0.43 9.93
N LYS A 72 12.76 1.20 9.50
CA LYS A 72 12.73 2.07 8.30
C LYS A 72 12.05 1.41 7.10
N ILE A 73 12.22 0.09 6.98
CA ILE A 73 11.57 -0.80 6.01
C ILE A 73 10.04 -0.60 5.94
N ARG A 74 9.34 -0.50 7.07
CA ARG A 74 7.87 -0.40 7.12
C ARG A 74 7.37 0.94 6.58
N GLN A 75 8.10 2.02 6.84
CA GLN A 75 7.82 3.35 6.30
C GLN A 75 8.11 3.42 4.80
N SER A 76 9.10 2.68 4.32
CA SER A 76 9.43 2.64 2.90
C SER A 76 8.38 1.92 2.05
N ILE A 77 7.60 0.98 2.61
CA ILE A 77 6.56 0.23 1.88
C ILE A 77 5.61 1.15 1.09
N PRO A 78 4.89 2.11 1.72
CA PRO A 78 3.94 2.96 1.00
C PRO A 78 4.61 3.80 -0.10
N PHE A 79 5.84 4.27 0.12
CA PHE A 79 6.59 5.02 -0.90
C PHE A 79 6.98 4.14 -2.08
N ILE A 80 7.54 2.96 -1.81
CA ILE A 80 7.94 1.99 -2.83
C ILE A 80 6.72 1.58 -3.67
N THR A 81 5.59 1.27 -3.03
CA THR A 81 4.36 0.91 -3.74
C THR A 81 3.82 2.07 -4.56
N SER A 82 3.83 3.30 -4.03
CA SER A 82 3.35 4.48 -4.74
C SER A 82 4.19 4.79 -5.99
N ILE A 83 5.52 4.79 -5.86
CA ILE A 83 6.44 5.01 -6.98
C ILE A 83 6.27 3.93 -8.04
N PHE A 84 6.19 2.67 -7.62
CA PHE A 84 6.00 1.55 -8.54
C PHE A 84 4.67 1.65 -9.29
N SER A 85 3.58 1.93 -8.58
CA SER A 85 2.24 2.04 -9.16
C SER A 85 2.14 3.22 -10.14
N CYS A 86 2.71 4.36 -9.78
CA CYS A 86 2.80 5.52 -10.66
C CYS A 86 3.67 5.23 -11.90
N GLY A 87 4.78 4.50 -11.72
CA GLY A 87 5.64 4.07 -12.82
C GLY A 87 4.91 3.18 -13.82
N ILE A 88 4.11 2.22 -13.36
CA ILE A 88 3.28 1.37 -14.21
C ILE A 88 2.22 2.19 -14.96
N MET A 89 1.63 3.20 -14.31
CA MET A 89 0.64 4.08 -14.95
C MET A 89 1.25 5.00 -16.02
N ILE A 90 2.50 5.45 -15.84
CA ILE A 90 3.22 6.25 -16.84
C ILE A 90 3.68 5.39 -18.01
N MET A 91 4.07 4.14 -17.73
CA MET A 91 4.34 3.16 -18.78
C MET A 91 3.03 2.77 -19.49
N LYS A 92 3.14 2.32 -20.74
CA LYS A 92 1.97 1.84 -21.48
C LYS A 92 1.41 0.60 -20.77
N ILE A 93 0.16 0.66 -20.32
CA ILE A 93 -0.52 -0.47 -19.68
C ILE A 93 -0.63 -1.61 -20.70
N THR A 94 -0.03 -2.74 -20.34
CA THR A 94 -0.06 -4.01 -21.06
C THR A 94 -0.44 -5.12 -20.08
N ASP A 95 -0.94 -6.25 -20.58
CA ASP A 95 -1.30 -7.39 -19.73
C ASP A 95 -0.13 -7.83 -18.82
N LEU A 96 1.10 -7.79 -19.36
CA LEU A 96 2.31 -8.11 -18.61
C LEU A 96 2.55 -7.12 -17.47
N SER A 97 2.45 -5.81 -17.73
CA SER A 97 2.67 -4.80 -16.68
C SER A 97 1.63 -4.89 -15.58
N THR A 98 0.37 -5.21 -15.92
CA THR A 98 -0.71 -5.40 -14.96
C THR A 98 -0.46 -6.62 -14.08
N ILE A 99 -0.01 -7.75 -14.66
CA ILE A 99 0.37 -8.95 -13.90
C ILE A 99 1.55 -8.66 -12.97
N VAL A 100 2.60 -7.99 -13.47
CA VAL A 100 3.77 -7.63 -12.66
C VAL A 100 3.34 -6.72 -11.50
N ALA A 101 2.45 -5.76 -11.74
CA ALA A 101 1.92 -4.89 -10.69
C ALA A 101 1.10 -5.64 -9.65
N LEU A 102 0.26 -6.58 -10.08
CA LEU A 102 -0.50 -7.45 -9.17
C LEU A 102 0.42 -8.30 -8.30
N VAL A 103 1.46 -8.93 -8.86
CA VAL A 103 2.39 -9.76 -8.09
C VAL A 103 3.18 -8.90 -7.11
N PHE A 104 3.73 -7.78 -7.56
CA PHE A 104 4.49 -6.86 -6.73
C PHE A 104 3.65 -6.34 -5.56
N ASN A 105 2.47 -5.83 -5.84
CA ASN A 105 1.63 -5.22 -4.83
C ASN A 105 1.06 -6.28 -3.86
N PHE A 106 0.79 -7.51 -4.31
CA PHE A 106 0.48 -8.65 -3.44
C PHE A 106 1.61 -8.97 -2.46
N VAL A 107 2.87 -8.98 -2.91
CA VAL A 107 4.04 -9.16 -2.02
C VAL A 107 4.09 -8.07 -0.95
N MET A 108 3.85 -6.81 -1.32
CA MET A 108 3.82 -5.68 -0.37
C MET A 108 2.69 -5.79 0.66
N VAL A 109 1.53 -6.31 0.26
CA VAL A 109 0.40 -6.63 1.18
C VAL A 109 0.84 -7.69 2.19
N ILE A 110 1.44 -8.79 1.75
CA ILE A 110 1.90 -9.87 2.64
C ILE A 110 2.93 -9.34 3.65
N ILE A 111 3.92 -8.59 3.18
CA ILE A 111 4.95 -8.01 4.05
C ILE A 111 4.32 -7.11 5.10
N THR A 112 3.37 -6.25 4.71
CA THR A 112 2.67 -5.35 5.63
C THR A 112 1.83 -6.12 6.65
N LEU A 113 1.14 -7.19 6.23
CA LEU A 113 0.35 -8.06 7.09
C LEU A 113 1.23 -8.74 8.16
N VAL A 114 2.37 -9.29 7.76
CA VAL A 114 3.33 -9.94 8.67
C VAL A 114 3.84 -8.95 9.72
N PHE A 115 4.18 -7.72 9.32
CA PHE A 115 4.58 -6.68 10.26
C PHE A 115 3.46 -6.30 11.23
N LEU A 116 2.23 -6.16 10.74
CA LEU A 116 1.06 -5.83 11.56
C LEU A 116 0.76 -6.92 12.59
N LEU A 117 0.79 -8.19 12.19
CA LEU A 117 0.59 -9.34 13.08
C LEU A 117 1.68 -9.39 14.17
N ARG A 118 2.93 -9.08 13.82
CA ARG A 118 4.04 -9.01 14.78
C ARG A 118 3.83 -7.91 15.82
N ASP A 119 3.34 -6.75 15.40
CA ASP A 119 3.04 -5.63 16.30
C ASP A 119 1.86 -5.96 17.23
N LEU A 120 0.79 -6.58 16.71
CA LEU A 120 -0.34 -7.04 17.52
C LEU A 120 0.07 -8.11 18.54
N SER A 121 0.93 -9.05 18.15
CA SER A 121 1.46 -10.08 19.07
C SER A 121 2.29 -9.48 20.21
N LYS A 122 3.09 -8.44 19.94
CA LYS A 122 3.85 -7.72 20.99
C LYS A 122 2.97 -6.93 21.94
N LEU A 123 1.76 -6.57 21.53
CA LEU A 123 0.81 -5.79 22.33
C LEU A 123 0.00 -6.65 23.29
N ASN A 124 -0.14 -7.94 22.97
CA ASN A 124 -0.89 -8.93 23.73
C ASN A 124 -0.03 -9.72 24.75
N ASN A 125 1.30 -9.55 24.70
CA ASN A 125 2.28 -10.09 25.65
C ASN A 125 2.77 -8.97 26.57
#